data_AF-A0A6N8I4C4-F1
#
_entry.id   AF-A0A6N8I4C4-F1
#
_cell.length_a   1.000
_cell.length_b   1.000
_cell.length_c   1.000
_cell.angle_alpha   90.00
_cell.angle_beta   90.00
_cell.angle_gamma   90.00
#
_symmetry.space_group_name_H-M   'P 1'
#
loop_
_entity.id
_entity.type
_entity.pdbx_description
1 polymer ?
#
loop_
_entity_poly.entity_id
_entity_poly.type
_entity_poly.pdbx_seq_one_letter_code
_entity_poly.pdbx_strand_id
1 'polypeptide(L)'
;MGQYDFTYEVPDNFHEKLVRFLQQNRSSDIAQVLRHCKIEYEDKGLAYYAGLKGDNWDKKALNFTFEGSQSNIDFLKPKDQVLKDAIQKLLRPSTTGYLIRNIDYIISDDDFEIILPEEHGESFEILSRDIYEALSRNEPTLVLDRLHTYSTKFFRLFV
;
A
#
# COMPACT_ATOMS: atom_id res chain seq x y z
N MET A 1 -43.59 -1.26 -8.73
CA MET A 1 -42.20 -1.05 -8.30
C MET A 1 -41.41 -2.22 -8.82
N GLY A 2 -40.65 -2.03 -9.90
CA GLY A 2 -39.94 -3.11 -10.57
C GLY A 2 -38.92 -3.71 -9.61
N GLN A 3 -38.94 -5.02 -9.42
CA GLN A 3 -37.85 -5.73 -8.78
C GLN A 3 -36.61 -5.49 -9.64
N TYR A 4 -35.65 -4.74 -9.11
CA TYR A 4 -34.36 -4.60 -9.76
C TYR A 4 -33.64 -5.93 -9.62
N ASP A 5 -33.52 -6.66 -10.72
CA ASP A 5 -32.98 -8.01 -10.79
C ASP A 5 -31.45 -7.92 -10.95
N PHE A 6 -30.78 -7.38 -9.93
CA PHE A 6 -29.32 -7.33 -9.90
C PHE A 6 -28.78 -8.66 -9.40
N THR A 7 -27.75 -9.17 -10.07
CA THR A 7 -27.10 -10.42 -9.65
C THR A 7 -26.27 -10.27 -8.38
N TYR A 8 -25.77 -9.06 -8.07
CA TYR A 8 -24.81 -8.84 -6.97
C TYR A 8 -23.65 -9.84 -6.98
N GLU A 9 -23.20 -10.21 -8.16
CA GLU A 9 -22.06 -11.10 -8.36
C GLU A 9 -20.98 -10.35 -9.14
N VAL A 10 -19.77 -10.35 -8.60
CA VAL A 10 -18.60 -9.85 -9.32
C VAL A 10 -18.22 -10.90 -10.37
N PRO A 11 -18.03 -10.52 -11.64
CA PRO A 11 -17.70 -11.49 -12.69
C PRO A 11 -16.46 -12.32 -12.37
N ASP A 12 -16.54 -13.63 -12.58
CA ASP A 12 -15.38 -14.53 -12.41
C ASP A 12 -14.16 -14.05 -13.21
N ASN A 13 -12.97 -14.26 -12.63
CA ASN A 13 -11.68 -13.80 -13.18
C ASN A 13 -11.68 -12.29 -13.48
N PHE A 14 -12.29 -11.50 -12.59
CA PHE A 14 -12.40 -10.04 -12.72
C PHE A 14 -11.04 -9.39 -13.04
N HIS A 15 -9.99 -9.81 -12.35
CA HIS A 15 -8.63 -9.32 -12.56
C HIS A 15 -8.16 -9.51 -14.02
N GLU A 16 -8.24 -10.72 -14.56
CA GLU A 16 -7.84 -10.97 -15.95
C GLU A 16 -8.70 -10.21 -16.96
N LYS A 17 -10.02 -10.14 -16.71
CA LYS A 17 -10.94 -9.39 -17.57
C LYS A 17 -10.62 -7.90 -17.58
N LEU A 18 -10.26 -7.33 -16.44
CA LEU A 18 -9.85 -5.93 -16.31
C LEU A 18 -8.55 -5.67 -17.08
N VAL A 19 -7.55 -6.54 -16.92
CA VAL A 19 -6.29 -6.46 -17.67
C VAL A 19 -6.55 -6.52 -19.18
N ARG A 20 -7.34 -7.48 -19.65
CA ARG A 20 -7.69 -7.60 -21.09
C ARG A 20 -8.44 -6.36 -21.59
N PHE A 21 -9.39 -5.86 -20.81
CA PHE A 21 -10.16 -4.65 -21.16
C PHE A 21 -9.25 -3.42 -21.31
N LEU A 22 -8.30 -3.23 -20.40
CA LEU A 22 -7.36 -2.11 -20.47
C LEU A 22 -6.38 -2.23 -21.65
N GLN A 23 -5.95 -3.45 -21.98
CA GLN A 23 -5.13 -3.70 -23.19
C GLN A 23 -5.87 -3.31 -24.47
N GLN A 24 -7.16 -3.63 -24.57
CA GLN A 24 -7.98 -3.32 -25.74
C GLN A 24 -8.30 -1.81 -25.86
N ASN A 25 -8.38 -1.09 -24.75
CA ASN A 25 -8.71 0.34 -24.70
C ASN A 25 -7.48 1.26 -24.76
N ARG A 26 -6.36 0.81 -25.35
CA ARG A 26 -5.09 1.57 -25.47
C ARG A 26 -4.45 2.01 -24.14
N SER A 27 -4.76 1.31 -23.04
CA SER A 27 -4.13 1.50 -21.72
C SER A 27 -3.23 0.32 -21.40
N SER A 28 -2.38 -0.07 -22.36
CA SER A 28 -1.49 -1.23 -22.25
C SER A 28 -0.52 -1.11 -21.07
N ASP A 29 -0.05 0.10 -20.78
CA ASP A 29 0.92 0.35 -19.71
C ASP A 29 0.28 0.08 -18.34
N ILE A 30 -0.96 0.54 -18.14
CA ILE A 30 -1.74 0.27 -16.92
C ILE A 30 -1.98 -1.23 -16.78
N ALA A 31 -2.33 -1.90 -17.88
CA ALA A 31 -2.60 -3.33 -17.88
C ALA A 31 -1.35 -4.17 -17.56
N GLN A 32 -0.17 -3.75 -18.01
CA GLN A 32 1.10 -4.41 -17.68
C GLN A 32 1.40 -4.28 -16.19
N VAL A 33 1.30 -3.07 -15.64
CA VAL A 33 1.52 -2.83 -14.20
C VAL A 33 0.51 -3.61 -13.36
N LEU A 34 -0.77 -3.62 -13.75
CA LEU A 34 -1.81 -4.36 -13.05
C LEU A 34 -1.57 -5.87 -12.98
N ARG A 35 -0.92 -6.49 -13.97
CA ARG A 35 -0.59 -7.92 -13.91
C ARG A 35 0.38 -8.26 -12.77
N HIS A 36 1.15 -7.28 -12.34
CA HIS A 36 2.08 -7.39 -11.22
C HIS A 36 1.47 -6.92 -9.90
N CYS A 37 0.18 -6.55 -9.89
CA CYS A 37 -0.54 -6.14 -8.69
C CYS A 37 -1.61 -7.17 -8.34
N LYS A 38 -1.80 -7.40 -7.05
CA LYS A 38 -2.95 -8.12 -6.53
C LYS A 38 -4.13 -7.16 -6.41
N ILE A 39 -5.34 -7.64 -6.73
CA ILE A 39 -6.57 -6.85 -6.61
C ILE A 39 -7.49 -7.56 -5.64
N GLU A 40 -7.93 -6.84 -4.63
CA GLU A 40 -8.96 -7.27 -3.70
C GLU A 40 -10.15 -6.30 -3.77
N TYR A 41 -11.31 -6.75 -3.32
CA TYR A 41 -12.50 -5.91 -3.24
C TYR A 41 -13.29 -6.23 -1.98
N GLU A 42 -13.95 -5.21 -1.45
CA GLU A 42 -14.77 -5.32 -0.25
C GLU A 42 -16.15 -4.71 -0.50
N ASP A 43 -17.21 -5.48 -0.18
CA ASP A 43 -18.59 -5.02 -0.22
C ASP A 43 -18.88 -4.14 1.01
N LYS A 44 -19.10 -2.85 0.77
CA LYS A 44 -19.43 -1.85 1.80
C LYS A 44 -20.94 -1.71 2.02
N GLY A 45 -21.75 -2.60 1.46
CA GLY A 45 -23.19 -2.58 1.57
C GLY A 45 -23.83 -1.56 0.63
N LEU A 46 -25.00 -1.05 0.99
CA LEU A 46 -25.79 -0.19 0.11
C LEU A 46 -25.07 1.13 -0.22
N ALA A 47 -25.04 1.46 -1.50
CA ALA A 47 -24.34 2.62 -2.06
C ALA A 47 -24.82 3.94 -1.44
N TYR A 48 -26.13 4.05 -1.19
CA TYR A 48 -26.73 5.22 -0.55
C TYR A 48 -26.13 5.50 0.84
N TYR A 49 -26.01 4.48 1.70
CA TYR A 49 -25.42 4.63 3.04
C TYR A 49 -23.90 4.75 3.01
N ALA A 50 -23.26 4.27 1.95
CA ALA A 50 -21.83 4.39 1.74
C ALA A 50 -21.39 5.78 1.24
N GLY A 51 -22.34 6.71 1.06
CA GLY A 51 -22.07 8.11 0.69
C GLY A 51 -22.09 8.38 -0.82
N LEU A 52 -22.51 7.42 -1.65
CA LEU A 52 -22.69 7.63 -3.08
C LEU A 52 -24.02 8.36 -3.35
N LYS A 53 -23.94 9.54 -3.95
CA LYS A 53 -25.11 10.36 -4.28
C LYS A 53 -25.83 9.84 -5.52
N GLY A 54 -27.16 9.94 -5.54
CA GLY A 54 -28.01 9.57 -6.68
C GLY A 54 -29.09 8.54 -6.33
N ASP A 55 -29.83 8.10 -7.35
CA ASP A 55 -30.85 7.05 -7.23
C ASP A 55 -30.19 5.66 -7.24
N ASN A 56 -29.54 5.32 -6.12
CA ASN A 56 -28.71 4.11 -5.95
C ASN A 56 -29.09 3.36 -4.66
N TRP A 57 -30.37 3.39 -4.28
CA TRP A 57 -30.88 2.80 -3.03
C TRP A 57 -30.77 1.27 -3.00
N ASP A 58 -30.79 0.68 -4.19
CA ASP A 58 -30.77 -0.74 -4.51
C ASP A 58 -29.38 -1.24 -4.91
N LYS A 59 -28.42 -0.34 -5.13
CA LYS A 59 -27.05 -0.71 -5.53
C LYS A 59 -26.14 -0.86 -4.33
N LYS A 60 -25.09 -1.65 -4.49
CA LYS A 60 -24.05 -1.86 -3.50
C LYS A 60 -22.76 -1.12 -3.84
N ALA A 61 -22.06 -0.63 -2.83
CA ALA A 61 -20.76 0.01 -2.96
C ALA A 61 -19.64 -1.02 -2.78
N LEU A 62 -18.70 -1.03 -3.71
CA LEU A 62 -17.45 -1.76 -3.61
C LEU A 62 -16.29 -0.80 -3.39
N ASN A 63 -15.41 -1.16 -2.47
CA ASN A 63 -14.06 -0.62 -2.42
C ASN A 63 -13.12 -1.61 -3.12
N PHE A 64 -12.21 -1.11 -3.95
CA PHE A 64 -11.16 -1.91 -4.56
C PHE A 64 -9.83 -1.58 -3.90
N THR A 65 -9.00 -2.60 -3.69
CA THR A 65 -7.66 -2.44 -3.14
C THR A 65 -6.65 -3.02 -4.12
N PHE A 66 -5.71 -2.19 -4.55
CA PHE A 66 -4.59 -2.60 -5.40
C PHE A 66 -3.34 -2.73 -4.54
N GLU A 67 -2.77 -3.92 -4.52
CA GLU A 67 -1.57 -4.23 -3.77
C GLU A 67 -0.42 -4.55 -4.73
N GLY A 68 0.73 -3.90 -4.55
CA GLY A 68 1.92 -4.16 -5.36
C GLY A 68 3.12 -3.31 -4.94
N SER A 69 4.20 -3.34 -5.72
CA SER A 69 5.41 -2.57 -5.42
C SER A 69 5.21 -1.06 -5.49
N GLN A 70 6.05 -0.28 -4.81
CA GLN A 70 5.98 1.19 -4.78
C GLN A 70 5.96 1.79 -6.19
N SER A 71 6.85 1.32 -7.06
CA SER A 71 6.95 1.79 -8.45
C SER A 71 5.64 1.56 -9.23
N ASN A 72 4.97 0.44 -8.99
CA ASN A 72 3.70 0.11 -9.64
C ASN A 72 2.57 0.99 -9.10
N ILE A 73 2.47 1.12 -7.77
CA ILE A 73 1.43 1.91 -7.11
C ILE A 73 1.55 3.40 -7.47
N ASP A 74 2.76 3.96 -7.50
CA ASP A 74 2.97 5.35 -7.89
C ASP A 74 2.68 5.61 -9.37
N PHE A 75 2.79 4.59 -10.23
CA PHE A 75 2.34 4.68 -11.61
C PHE A 75 0.80 4.65 -11.75
N LEU A 76 0.11 3.90 -10.88
CA LEU A 76 -1.35 3.72 -10.91
C LEU A 76 -2.10 4.88 -10.26
N LYS A 77 -1.61 5.44 -9.14
CA LYS A 77 -2.19 6.60 -8.43
C LYS A 77 -2.64 7.75 -9.34
N PRO A 78 -1.81 8.29 -10.25
CA PRO A 78 -2.24 9.39 -11.13
C PRO A 78 -3.26 8.96 -12.19
N LYS A 79 -3.47 7.65 -12.39
CA LYS A 79 -4.39 7.08 -13.37
C LYS A 79 -5.66 6.50 -12.73
N ASP A 80 -5.92 6.87 -11.47
CA ASP A 80 -7.06 6.40 -10.68
C ASP A 80 -8.41 6.58 -11.39
N GLN A 81 -8.62 7.71 -12.07
CA GLN A 81 -9.87 7.97 -12.79
C GLN A 81 -10.09 6.99 -13.95
N VAL A 82 -9.04 6.65 -14.68
CA VAL A 82 -9.11 5.69 -15.81
C VAL A 82 -9.42 4.29 -15.28
N LEU A 83 -8.82 3.92 -14.15
CA LEU A 83 -9.09 2.65 -13.45
C LEU A 83 -10.55 2.58 -12.98
N LYS A 84 -11.03 3.63 -12.30
CA LYS A 84 -12.43 3.72 -11.85
C LYS A 84 -13.40 3.54 -13.02
N ASP A 85 -13.18 4.25 -14.12
CA ASP A 85 -14.05 4.17 -15.30
C ASP A 85 -14.01 2.78 -15.94
N ALA A 86 -12.83 2.15 -16.01
CA ALA A 86 -12.67 0.81 -16.57
C ALA A 86 -13.36 -0.25 -15.70
N ILE A 87 -13.16 -0.20 -14.38
CA ILE A 87 -13.77 -1.12 -13.42
C ILE A 87 -15.29 -0.92 -13.41
N GLN A 88 -15.80 0.32 -13.46
CA GLN A 88 -17.25 0.58 -13.53
C GLN A 88 -17.84 0.00 -14.81
N LYS A 89 -17.21 0.20 -15.97
CA LYS A 89 -17.66 -0.39 -17.24
C LYS A 89 -17.67 -1.91 -17.20
N LEU A 90 -16.67 -2.51 -16.53
CA LEU A 90 -16.55 -3.96 -16.42
C LEU A 90 -17.57 -4.56 -15.45
N LEU A 91 -17.82 -3.90 -14.31
CA LEU A 91 -18.82 -4.30 -13.33
C LEU A 91 -20.24 -4.20 -13.89
N ARG A 92 -20.50 -3.31 -14.87
CA ARG A 92 -21.84 -3.06 -15.43
C ARG A 92 -22.88 -2.85 -14.31
N PRO A 93 -22.91 -1.66 -13.68
CA PRO A 93 -23.79 -1.37 -12.55
C PRO A 93 -25.28 -1.55 -12.85
N SER A 94 -25.67 -1.51 -14.12
CA SER A 94 -27.02 -1.79 -14.61
C SER A 94 -27.42 -3.26 -14.52
N THR A 95 -26.45 -4.16 -14.37
CA THR A 95 -26.66 -5.61 -14.37
C THR A 95 -26.26 -6.21 -13.02
N THR A 96 -25.11 -5.84 -12.48
CA THR A 96 -24.61 -6.39 -11.21
C THR A 96 -25.11 -5.61 -9.99
N GLY A 97 -25.55 -4.36 -10.17
CA GLY A 97 -25.92 -3.48 -9.06
C GLY A 97 -24.72 -2.97 -8.26
N TYR A 98 -23.47 -3.20 -8.68
CA TYR A 98 -22.28 -2.72 -7.98
C TYR A 98 -21.80 -1.36 -8.50
N LEU A 99 -21.42 -0.49 -7.57
CA LEU A 99 -20.81 0.81 -7.82
C LEU A 99 -19.48 0.91 -7.08
N ILE A 100 -18.48 1.50 -7.73
CA ILE A 100 -17.22 1.79 -7.08
C ILE A 100 -17.40 3.02 -6.19
N ARG A 101 -17.00 2.88 -4.92
CA ARG A 101 -16.89 3.99 -4.00
C ARG A 101 -15.47 4.55 -4.03
N ASN A 102 -14.50 3.74 -3.59
CA ASN A 102 -13.10 4.13 -3.50
C ASN A 102 -12.17 3.07 -4.07
N ILE A 103 -10.98 3.53 -4.44
CA ILE A 103 -9.83 2.70 -4.76
C ILE A 103 -8.74 3.02 -3.74
N ASP A 104 -8.32 2.00 -3.00
CA ASP A 104 -7.24 2.05 -2.03
C ASP A 104 -5.99 1.37 -2.63
N TYR A 105 -4.81 1.81 -2.22
CA TYR A 105 -3.54 1.30 -2.71
C TYR A 105 -2.68 0.85 -1.54
N ILE A 106 -2.16 -0.37 -1.61
CA ILE A 106 -1.27 -0.96 -0.61
C ILE A 106 0.08 -1.20 -1.29
N ILE A 107 1.14 -0.71 -0.67
CA ILE A 107 2.50 -1.01 -1.10
C ILE A 107 2.92 -2.29 -0.38
N SER A 108 3.22 -3.33 -1.15
CA SER A 108 3.71 -4.63 -0.70
C SER A 108 5.14 -4.85 -1.18
N ASP A 109 5.98 -3.82 -1.05
CA ASP A 109 7.41 -4.08 -1.05
C ASP A 109 7.71 -4.80 0.28
N ASP A 110 8.22 -6.03 0.21
CA ASP A 110 8.84 -6.72 1.36
C ASP A 110 9.94 -5.85 2.00
N ASP A 111 10.41 -4.82 1.26
CA ASP A 111 11.24 -3.72 1.74
C ASP A 111 10.39 -2.58 2.33
N PHE A 112 9.51 -2.88 3.29
CA PHE A 112 9.29 -1.91 4.37
C PHE A 112 10.59 -1.81 5.18
N GLU A 113 11.64 -1.25 4.57
CA GLU A 113 12.67 -0.58 5.34
C GLU A 113 11.96 0.58 6.01
N ILE A 114 11.47 0.33 7.22
CA ILE A 114 11.22 1.38 8.18
C ILE A 114 12.60 2.04 8.31
N ILE A 115 12.79 3.13 7.55
CA ILE A 115 13.85 4.08 7.83
C ILE A 115 13.43 4.72 9.15
N LEU A 116 13.68 3.99 10.24
CA LEU A 116 13.87 4.56 11.55
C LEU A 116 14.87 5.68 11.29
N PRO A 117 14.55 6.95 11.60
CA PRO A 117 15.54 8.01 11.48
C PRO A 117 16.77 7.50 12.21
N GLU A 118 17.90 7.38 11.50
CA GLU A 118 19.15 7.03 12.15
C GLU A 118 19.26 7.99 13.33
N GLU A 119 19.11 7.49 14.55
CA GLU A 119 19.50 8.27 15.69
C GLU A 119 20.96 8.59 15.39
N HIS A 120 21.28 9.88 15.25
CA HIS A 120 22.62 10.41 15.16
C HIS A 120 23.37 10.11 16.48
N GLY A 121 23.44 8.84 16.88
CA GLY A 121 24.21 8.32 17.97
C GLY A 121 25.56 7.91 17.42
N GLU A 122 26.61 8.46 18.03
CA GLU A 122 28.03 8.23 17.73
C GLU A 122 28.31 6.80 17.21
N SER A 123 28.93 6.68 16.02
CA SER A 123 29.29 5.37 15.44
C SER A 123 30.19 4.57 16.39
N PHE A 124 30.13 3.23 16.33
CA PHE A 124 31.00 2.36 17.12
C PHE A 124 32.49 2.65 16.89
N GLU A 125 32.85 3.14 15.70
CA GLU A 125 34.21 3.58 15.37
C GLU A 125 34.64 4.82 16.18
N ILE A 126 33.71 5.74 16.43
CA ILE A 126 33.96 6.94 17.23
C ILE A 126 34.10 6.54 18.70
N LEU A 127 33.17 5.74 19.21
CA LEU A 127 33.20 5.28 20.60
C LEU A 127 34.46 4.45 20.91
N SER A 128 34.88 3.57 20.01
CA SER A 128 36.12 2.80 20.18
C SER A 128 37.36 3.69 20.17
N ARG A 129 37.42 4.66 19.25
CA ARG A 129 38.51 5.65 19.23
C ARG A 129 38.57 6.46 20.53
N ASP A 130 37.43 6.94 21.01
CA ASP A 130 37.34 7.74 22.25
C ASP A 130 37.73 6.92 23.49
N ILE A 131 37.41 5.62 23.53
CA ILE A 131 37.88 4.70 24.58
C ILE A 131 39.41 4.58 24.56
N TYR A 132 40.02 4.37 23.39
CA TYR A 132 41.48 4.27 23.27
C TYR A 132 42.18 5.59 23.60
N GLU A 133 41.60 6.72 23.20
CA GLU A 133 42.11 8.04 23.51
C GLU A 133 42.04 8.34 25.02
N ALA A 134 40.91 8.03 25.67
CA ALA A 134 40.76 8.17 27.12
C ALA A 134 41.69 7.24 27.91
N LEU A 135 41.95 6.02 27.40
CA LEU A 135 42.95 5.11 27.95
C LEU A 135 44.36 5.71 27.86
N SER A 136 44.72 6.30 26.71
CA SER A 136 46.02 6.96 26.52
C SER A 136 46.22 8.19 27.41
N ARG A 137 45.12 8.88 27.76
CA ARG A 137 45.10 10.06 28.64
C ARG A 137 44.96 9.70 30.13
N ASN A 138 44.82 8.40 30.43
CA ASN A 138 44.67 7.85 31.77
C ASN A 138 43.44 8.42 32.53
N GLU A 139 42.31 8.55 31.82
CA GLU A 139 41.02 9.05 32.34
C GLU A 139 40.01 7.91 32.54
N PRO A 140 40.08 7.16 33.65
CA PRO A 140 39.31 5.92 33.83
C PRO A 140 37.78 6.14 33.89
N THR A 141 37.34 7.31 34.34
CA THR A 141 35.91 7.67 34.38
C THR A 141 35.32 7.85 32.99
N LEU A 142 36.06 8.50 32.09
CA LEU A 142 35.64 8.71 30.71
C LEU A 142 35.64 7.40 29.92
N VAL A 143 36.61 6.52 30.19
CA VAL A 143 36.64 5.17 29.60
C VAL A 143 35.39 4.38 29.96
N LEU A 144 34.99 4.37 31.24
CA LEU A 144 33.81 3.63 31.70
C LEU A 144 32.50 4.17 31.10
N ASP A 145 32.37 5.50 31.02
CA ASP A 145 31.21 6.16 30.44
C ASP A 145 31.05 5.83 28.94
N ARG A 146 32.15 5.90 28.18
CA ARG A 146 32.16 5.56 26.75
C ARG A 146 31.96 4.06 26.50
N LEU A 147 32.51 3.20 27.35
CA LEU A 147 32.33 1.74 27.25
C LEU A 147 30.89 1.31 27.60
N HIS A 148 30.25 1.99 28.55
CA HIS A 148 28.83 1.80 28.86
C HIS A 148 27.95 2.21 27.66
N THR A 149 28.24 3.35 27.04
CA THR A 149 27.54 3.81 25.83
C THR A 149 27.73 2.86 24.65
N TYR A 150 28.95 2.33 24.45
CA TYR A 150 29.24 1.31 23.45
C TYR A 150 28.43 0.02 23.70
N SER A 151 28.42 -0.46 24.94
CA SER A 151 27.76 -1.71 25.31
C SER A 151 26.24 -1.61 25.18
N THR A 152 25.64 -0.51 25.65
CA THR A 152 24.19 -0.28 25.53
C THR A 152 23.75 -0.18 24.07
N LYS A 153 24.55 0.46 23.21
CA LYS A 153 24.31 0.49 21.76
C LYS A 153 24.44 -0.90 21.12
N PHE A 154 25.43 -1.70 21.53
CA PHE A 154 25.61 -3.07 21.05
C PHE A 154 24.40 -3.95 21.39
N PHE A 155 23.94 -3.93 22.65
CA PHE A 155 22.79 -4.75 23.06
C PHE A 155 21.47 -4.32 22.39
N ARG A 156 21.30 -3.05 22.03
CA ARG A 156 20.11 -2.57 21.32
C ARG A 156 20.03 -2.99 19.85
N LEU A 157 21.15 -3.34 19.22
CA LEU A 157 21.20 -3.72 17.80
C LEU A 157 21.11 -5.24 17.58
N PHE A 158 21.42 -6.04 18.61
CA PHE A 158 21.53 -7.50 18.51
C PHE A 158 20.49 -8.29 19.35
N VAL A 159 19.45 -7.62 19.86
CA VAL A 159 18.28 -8.21 20.56
C VAL A 159 17.01 -7.71 19.88
#